data_AF-A0A8J6THT2-F1
#
_entry.id   AF-A0A8J6THT2-F1
#
_cell.length_a   1.000
_cell.length_b   1.000
_cell.length_c   1.000
_cell.angle_alpha   90.00
_cell.angle_beta   90.00
_cell.angle_gamma   90.00
#
_symmetry.space_group_name_H-M   'P 1'
#
loop_
_entity.id
_entity.type
_entity.pdbx_description
1 polymer ?
#
loop_
_entity_poly.entity_id
_entity_poly.type
_entity_poly.pdbx_seq_one_letter_code
_entity_poly.pdbx_strand_id
1 'polypeptide(L)'
;DFAGNELPVPIAFEVIERSIKKGQTLIFPEIEVNTYWTTLDLDANDTIFLYQDHGTSEQFHSEIKTDMDLERLPSKFFESNAVILLLGMLAYNLLRLCGQESLREDNGNIEKIPGHRKKAHRRRIRTVILDLIYMAGKIIHTGRQWFISFGRINPWRSIWDSIYQRFVADTA
;
A
#
# COMPACT_ATOMS: atom_id res chain seq x y z
N ASP A 1 21.77 26.55 19.25
CA ASP A 1 22.23 25.47 20.17
C ASP A 1 21.92 25.90 21.62
N PHE A 2 22.30 25.12 22.63
CA PHE A 2 22.13 25.51 24.05
C PHE A 2 22.93 26.78 24.44
N ALA A 3 23.81 27.27 23.56
CA ALA A 3 24.58 28.50 23.71
C ALA A 3 23.91 29.70 23.00
N GLY A 4 22.72 29.54 22.42
CA GLY A 4 21.98 30.60 21.73
C GLY A 4 22.44 30.88 20.30
N ASN A 5 23.32 30.06 19.74
CA ASN A 5 23.70 30.17 18.33
C ASN A 5 22.54 29.73 17.42
N GLU A 6 22.45 30.31 16.22
CA GLU A 6 21.49 29.86 15.21
C GLU A 6 21.66 28.36 14.95
N LEU A 7 20.53 27.65 14.93
CA LEU A 7 20.53 26.23 14.59
C LEU A 7 20.80 26.07 13.09
N PRO A 8 21.54 25.04 12.68
CA PRO A 8 21.87 24.83 11.27
C PRO A 8 20.63 24.52 10.42
N VAL A 9 19.55 24.05 11.04
CA VAL A 9 18.24 23.83 10.42
C VAL A 9 17.12 24.18 11.41
N PRO A 10 15.96 24.65 10.92
CA PRO A 10 14.75 24.78 11.73
C PRO A 10 14.33 23.46 12.40
N ILE A 11 13.80 23.58 13.62
CA ILE A 11 13.26 22.44 14.38
C ILE A 11 11.80 22.76 14.73
N ALA A 12 10.88 21.90 14.30
CA ALA A 12 9.50 21.90 14.75
C ALA A 12 9.35 20.99 15.97
N PHE A 13 8.57 21.46 16.95
CA PHE A 13 8.30 20.72 18.19
C PHE A 13 6.82 20.38 18.26
N GLU A 14 6.50 19.10 18.46
CA GLU A 14 5.17 18.65 18.82
C GLU A 14 5.20 18.25 20.30
N VAL A 15 4.49 19.01 21.14
CA VAL A 15 4.39 18.75 22.58
C VAL A 15 3.03 18.14 22.86
N ILE A 16 3.01 16.88 23.27
CA ILE A 16 1.81 16.13 23.59
C ILE A 16 1.75 15.95 25.11
N GLU A 17 0.75 16.56 25.74
CA GLU A 17 0.44 16.33 27.15
C GLU A 17 -0.69 15.29 27.25
N ARG A 18 -0.39 14.14 27.87
CA ARG A 18 -1.38 13.07 28.10
C ARG A 18 -1.77 13.06 29.57
N SER A 19 -3.03 13.37 29.86
CA SER A 19 -3.63 13.29 31.20
C SER A 19 -4.36 11.97 31.45
N ILE A 20 -4.70 11.21 30.41
CA ILE A 20 -5.42 9.94 30.48
C ILE A 20 -4.68 8.90 29.63
N LYS A 21 -4.43 7.72 30.19
CA LYS A 21 -3.80 6.60 29.49
C LYS A 21 -4.61 5.33 29.71
N LYS A 22 -5.03 4.68 28.60
CA LYS A 22 -5.84 3.44 28.61
C LYS A 22 -7.10 3.52 29.50
N GLY A 23 -7.75 4.68 29.55
CA GLY A 23 -8.97 4.90 30.33
C GLY A 23 -8.75 5.27 31.81
N GLN A 24 -7.50 5.34 32.28
CA GLN A 24 -7.16 5.77 33.64
C GLN A 24 -6.58 7.19 33.62
N THR A 25 -7.04 8.05 34.53
CA THR A 25 -6.45 9.38 34.75
C THR A 25 -5.08 9.23 35.42
N LEU A 26 -4.07 9.88 34.85
CA LEU A 26 -2.72 9.90 35.40
C LEU A 26 -2.64 10.92 36.53
N ILE A 27 -1.90 10.58 37.60
CA ILE A 27 -1.66 11.49 38.73
C ILE A 27 -0.76 12.66 38.30
N PHE A 28 0.18 12.40 37.40
CA PHE A 28 1.01 13.41 36.74
C PHE A 28 0.86 13.24 35.23
N PRO A 29 0.66 14.32 34.46
CA PRO A 29 0.56 14.24 33.01
C PRO A 29 1.88 13.72 32.42
N GLU A 30 1.77 12.85 31.42
CA GLU A 30 2.90 12.38 30.63
C GLU A 30 3.14 13.38 29.51
N ILE A 31 4.31 14.01 29.50
CA ILE A 31 4.72 14.96 28.45
C ILE A 31 5.61 14.21 27.46
N GLU A 32 5.18 14.15 26.22
CA GLU A 32 5.94 13.63 25.09
C GLU A 32 6.31 14.81 24.18
N VAL A 33 7.58 14.93 23.81
CA VAL A 33 8.07 15.99 22.92
C VAL A 33 8.69 15.34 21.71
N ASN A 34 8.01 15.43 20.57
CA ASN A 34 8.57 15.03 19.29
C ASN A 34 9.28 16.21 18.64
N THR A 35 10.44 15.95 18.03
CA THR A 35 11.26 16.96 17.36
C THR A 35 11.47 16.58 15.91
N TYR A 36 11.19 17.54 15.02
CA TYR A 36 11.29 17.36 13.57
C TYR A 36 12.29 18.37 13.03
N TRP A 37 13.40 17.85 12.52
CA TRP A 37 14.45 18.65 11.90
C TRP A 37 14.17 18.70 10.41
N THR A 38 13.96 19.89 9.86
CA THR A 38 13.55 20.05 8.47
C THR A 38 14.32 21.17 7.79
N THR A 39 14.68 20.95 6.53
CA THR A 39 15.20 22.00 5.64
C THR A 39 14.09 22.65 4.81
N LEU A 40 12.84 22.20 4.98
CA LEU A 40 11.70 22.76 4.26
C LEU A 40 11.25 24.07 4.92
N ASP A 41 10.94 25.06 4.09
CA ASP A 41 10.35 26.33 4.52
C ASP A 41 8.84 26.16 4.69
N LEU A 42 8.46 25.43 5.73
CA LEU A 42 7.08 25.12 6.11
C LEU A 42 6.85 25.51 7.56
N ASP A 43 5.59 25.77 7.92
CA ASP A 43 5.26 25.96 9.32
C ASP A 43 5.44 24.66 10.12
N ALA A 44 5.39 24.76 11.45
CA ALA A 44 5.57 23.60 12.31
C ALA A 44 4.48 22.53 12.09
N ASN A 45 3.22 22.95 11.87
CA ASN A 45 2.08 22.03 11.73
C ASN A 45 2.15 21.25 10.42
N ASP A 46 2.42 21.92 9.31
CA ASP A 46 2.60 21.34 7.98
C ASP A 46 3.80 20.41 7.96
N THR A 47 4.90 20.78 8.64
CA THR A 47 6.07 19.90 8.82
C THR A 47 5.70 18.61 9.55
N ILE A 48 4.97 18.73 10.67
CA ILE A 48 4.53 17.58 11.46
C ILE A 48 3.54 16.73 10.64
N PHE A 49 2.58 17.34 9.97
CA PHE A 49 1.57 16.66 9.17
C PHE A 49 2.20 15.92 7.99
N LEU A 50 3.09 16.59 7.25
CA LEU A 50 3.83 15.98 6.15
C LEU A 50 4.69 14.82 6.65
N TYR A 51 5.34 14.98 7.80
CA TYR A 51 6.07 13.88 8.41
C TYR A 51 5.09 12.74 8.73
N GLN A 52 3.98 12.97 9.42
CA GLN A 52 3.00 11.95 9.79
C GLN A 52 2.45 11.15 8.58
N ASP A 53 2.36 11.76 7.40
CA ASP A 53 1.95 11.06 6.17
C ASP A 53 2.92 9.94 5.75
N HIS A 54 4.15 9.88 6.31
CA HIS A 54 5.09 8.77 6.10
C HIS A 54 4.52 7.40 6.49
N GLY A 55 3.49 7.34 7.35
CA GLY A 55 2.82 6.10 7.71
C GLY A 55 2.25 5.35 6.50
N THR A 56 1.96 6.06 5.40
CA THR A 56 1.59 5.43 4.12
C THR A 56 2.74 4.61 3.51
N SER A 57 3.98 5.10 3.63
CA SER A 57 5.19 4.41 3.18
C SER A 57 5.49 3.19 4.02
N GLU A 58 5.31 3.28 5.35
CA GLU A 58 5.41 2.11 6.23
C GLU A 58 4.40 1.03 5.85
N GLN A 59 3.18 1.43 5.50
CA GLN A 59 2.19 0.48 5.03
C GLN A 59 2.62 -0.21 3.72
N PHE A 60 3.25 0.50 2.78
CA PHE A 60 3.81 -0.13 1.56
C PHE A 60 4.94 -1.11 1.89
N HIS A 61 5.79 -0.77 2.87
CA HIS A 61 6.84 -1.69 3.33
C HIS A 61 6.24 -2.97 3.93
N SER A 62 5.17 -2.88 4.72
CA SER A 62 4.46 -4.06 5.24
C SER A 62 3.83 -4.89 4.14
N GLU A 63 3.31 -4.28 3.08
CA GLU A 63 2.72 -5.01 1.94
C GLU A 63 3.77 -5.79 1.16
N ILE A 64 4.93 -5.20 0.86
CA ILE A 64 6.02 -5.92 0.18
C ILE A 64 6.56 -7.05 1.07
N LYS A 65 6.77 -6.78 2.35
CA LYS A 65 7.35 -7.74 3.28
C LYS A 65 6.38 -8.89 3.60
N THR A 66 5.25 -8.56 4.21
CA THR A 66 4.35 -9.54 4.83
C THR A 66 3.31 -10.07 3.85
N ASP A 67 2.74 -9.22 2.98
CA ASP A 67 1.70 -9.67 2.05
C ASP A 67 2.27 -10.46 0.87
N MET A 68 3.48 -10.13 0.41
CA MET A 68 4.19 -10.84 -0.67
C MET A 68 5.25 -11.83 -0.19
N ASP A 69 5.40 -12.00 1.13
CA ASP A 69 6.37 -12.92 1.75
C ASP A 69 7.83 -12.67 1.33
N LEU A 70 8.20 -11.40 1.12
CA LEU A 70 9.57 -10.98 0.77
C LEU A 70 10.42 -10.57 1.98
N GLU A 71 10.04 -10.97 3.19
CA GLU A 71 10.85 -10.77 4.40
C GLU A 71 12.13 -11.62 4.41
N ARG A 72 12.13 -12.75 3.69
CA ARG A 72 13.25 -13.69 3.64
C ARG A 72 13.57 -14.05 2.20
N LEU A 73 14.69 -13.52 1.72
CA LEU A 73 15.16 -13.84 0.38
C LEU A 73 15.86 -15.21 0.37
N PRO A 74 15.68 -16.02 -0.69
CA PRO A 74 16.03 -17.44 -0.68
C PRO A 74 17.53 -17.72 -0.92
N SER A 75 18.30 -16.75 -1.42
CA SER A 75 19.73 -16.93 -1.71
C SER A 75 20.62 -16.42 -0.57
N LYS A 76 21.81 -17.01 -0.45
CA LYS A 76 22.88 -16.51 0.43
C LYS A 76 23.71 -15.38 -0.20
N PHE A 77 23.55 -15.15 -1.51
CA PHE A 77 24.29 -14.14 -2.27
C PHE A 77 23.47 -12.87 -2.49
N PHE A 78 24.07 -11.70 -2.24
CA PHE A 78 23.42 -10.41 -2.42
C PHE A 78 22.98 -10.14 -3.86
N GLU A 79 23.80 -10.49 -4.85
CA GLU A 79 23.48 -10.29 -6.27
C GLU A 79 22.20 -11.03 -6.69
N SER A 80 22.07 -12.30 -6.31
CA SER A 80 20.86 -13.08 -6.60
C SER A 80 19.64 -12.50 -5.89
N ASN A 81 19.81 -12.08 -4.63
CA ASN A 81 18.75 -11.48 -3.84
C ASN A 81 18.31 -10.12 -4.39
N ALA A 82 19.21 -9.34 -4.97
CA ALA A 82 18.88 -8.09 -5.66
C ALA A 82 17.97 -8.33 -6.87
N VAL A 83 18.26 -9.37 -7.68
CA VAL A 83 17.40 -9.76 -8.81
C VAL A 83 16.02 -10.21 -8.33
N ILE A 84 15.96 -11.01 -7.26
CA ILE A 84 14.68 -11.46 -6.68
C ILE A 84 13.87 -10.28 -6.17
N LEU A 85 14.51 -9.34 -5.47
CA LEU A 85 13.85 -8.12 -5.00
C LEU A 85 13.34 -7.27 -6.16
N LEU A 86 14.10 -7.15 -7.26
CA LEU A 86 13.67 -6.44 -8.45
C LEU A 86 12.40 -7.06 -9.08
N LEU A 87 12.38 -8.39 -9.21
CA LEU A 87 11.19 -9.12 -9.68
C LEU A 87 10.01 -8.95 -8.71
N GLY A 88 10.29 -8.96 -7.40
CA GLY A 88 9.30 -8.70 -6.36
C GLY A 88 8.69 -7.30 -6.46
N MET A 89 9.50 -6.27 -6.69
CA MET A 89 9.04 -4.89 -6.91
C MET A 89 8.19 -4.77 -8.18
N LEU A 90 8.58 -5.43 -9.26
CA LEU A 90 7.78 -5.48 -10.49
C LEU A 90 6.41 -6.12 -10.22
N ALA A 91 6.40 -7.29 -9.57
CA ALA A 91 5.16 -7.99 -9.21
C ALA A 91 4.28 -7.14 -8.27
N TYR A 92 4.88 -6.47 -7.29
CA TYR A 92 4.18 -5.54 -6.38
C TYR A 92 3.48 -4.42 -7.18
N ASN A 93 4.18 -3.78 -8.11
CA ASN A 93 3.63 -2.71 -8.92
C ASN A 93 2.47 -3.19 -9.80
N LEU A 94 2.58 -4.36 -10.41
CA LEU A 94 1.51 -4.97 -11.21
C LEU A 94 0.27 -5.28 -10.36
N LEU A 95 0.46 -5.90 -9.19
CA LEU A 95 -0.63 -6.18 -8.25
C LEU A 95 -1.27 -4.88 -7.75
N ARG A 96 -0.45 -3.86 -7.47
CA ARG A 96 -0.94 -2.56 -7.05
C ARG A 96 -1.80 -1.89 -8.11
N LEU A 97 -1.38 -1.97 -9.37
CA LEU A 97 -2.13 -1.46 -10.50
C LEU A 97 -3.49 -2.17 -10.63
N CYS A 98 -3.52 -3.51 -10.55
CA CYS A 98 -4.78 -4.27 -10.52
C CYS A 98 -5.71 -3.80 -9.38
N GLY A 99 -5.16 -3.57 -8.19
CA GLY A 99 -5.90 -3.09 -7.03
C GLY A 99 -6.52 -1.71 -7.24
N GLN A 100 -5.77 -0.78 -7.83
CA GLN A 100 -6.25 0.58 -8.14
C GLN A 100 -7.29 0.57 -9.26
N GLU A 101 -7.07 -0.18 -10.33
CA GLU A 101 -8.02 -0.31 -11.44
C GLU A 101 -9.35 -0.97 -11.00
N SER A 102 -9.29 -1.87 -10.01
CA SER A 102 -10.50 -2.45 -9.41
C SER A 102 -11.34 -1.46 -8.59
N LEU A 103 -10.74 -0.33 -8.18
CA LEU A 103 -11.35 0.71 -7.35
C LEU A 103 -11.61 2.02 -8.11
N ARG A 104 -11.32 2.07 -9.40
CA ARG A 104 -11.51 3.27 -10.22
C ARG A 104 -13.00 3.62 -10.33
N GLU A 105 -13.33 4.89 -10.15
CA GLU A 105 -14.73 5.38 -10.19
C GLU A 105 -15.27 5.47 -11.61
N ASP A 106 -14.43 5.79 -12.58
CA ASP A 106 -14.80 6.06 -13.99
C ASP A 106 -15.07 4.80 -14.83
N ASN A 107 -14.64 3.61 -14.38
CA ASN A 107 -14.79 2.35 -15.12
C ASN A 107 -15.96 1.48 -14.63
N GLY A 108 -16.74 1.98 -13.66
CA GLY A 108 -17.89 1.29 -13.08
C GLY A 108 -17.53 0.02 -12.30
N ASN A 109 -16.26 -0.21 -11.96
CA ASN A 109 -15.86 -1.41 -11.22
C ASN A 109 -16.32 -1.37 -9.76
N ILE A 110 -16.49 -0.19 -9.18
CA ILE A 110 -16.97 -0.03 -7.80
C ILE A 110 -18.34 -0.68 -7.60
N GLU A 111 -19.24 -0.55 -8.58
CA GLU A 111 -20.58 -1.16 -8.52
C GLU A 111 -20.54 -2.68 -8.69
N LYS A 112 -19.51 -3.20 -9.35
CA LYS A 112 -19.29 -4.63 -9.56
C LYS A 112 -18.61 -5.30 -8.36
N ILE A 113 -18.16 -4.54 -7.36
CA ILE A 113 -17.50 -5.09 -6.17
C ILE A 113 -18.51 -5.97 -5.41
N PRO A 114 -18.14 -7.21 -5.05
CA PRO A 114 -19.03 -8.09 -4.31
C PRO A 114 -19.48 -7.48 -2.98
N GLY A 115 -20.77 -7.54 -2.66
CA GLY A 115 -21.37 -6.84 -1.52
C GLY A 115 -20.84 -7.23 -0.13
N HIS A 116 -20.11 -8.34 -0.01
CA HIS A 116 -19.42 -8.72 1.24
C HIS A 116 -18.14 -7.90 1.49
N ARG A 117 -17.64 -7.16 0.49
CA ARG A 117 -16.50 -6.25 0.64
C ARG A 117 -16.98 -4.84 0.96
N LYS A 118 -16.35 -4.23 1.96
CA LYS A 118 -16.57 -2.81 2.30
C LYS A 118 -15.96 -1.92 1.22
N LYS A 119 -16.60 -0.77 0.97
CA LYS A 119 -16.02 0.29 0.13
C LYS A 119 -14.72 0.77 0.76
N ALA A 120 -13.67 0.88 -0.06
CA ALA A 120 -12.35 1.31 0.37
C ALA A 120 -11.70 2.14 -0.73
N HIS A 121 -11.01 3.21 -0.34
CA HIS A 121 -10.23 4.04 -1.27
C HIS A 121 -8.93 3.34 -1.73
N ARG A 122 -8.47 2.34 -0.96
CA ARG A 122 -7.29 1.54 -1.28
C ARG A 122 -7.50 0.08 -0.85
N ARG A 123 -7.02 -0.84 -1.68
CA ARG A 123 -6.89 -2.27 -1.35
C ARG A 123 -5.46 -2.59 -0.97
N ARG A 124 -5.27 -3.35 0.12
CA ARG A 124 -3.98 -3.97 0.44
C ARG A 124 -3.65 -5.08 -0.54
N ILE A 125 -2.37 -5.30 -0.83
CA ILE A 125 -1.91 -6.31 -1.80
C ILE A 125 -2.42 -7.71 -1.45
N ARG A 126 -2.44 -8.10 -0.17
CA ARG A 126 -3.05 -9.39 0.23
C ARG A 126 -4.49 -9.56 -0.24
N THR A 127 -5.28 -8.49 -0.21
CA THR A 127 -6.67 -8.54 -0.68
C THR A 127 -6.73 -8.68 -2.20
N VAL A 128 -5.85 -7.97 -2.92
CA VAL A 128 -5.73 -8.11 -4.39
C VAL A 128 -5.37 -9.54 -4.76
N ILE A 129 -4.40 -10.15 -4.07
CA ILE A 129 -4.00 -11.54 -4.32
C ILE A 129 -5.17 -12.49 -4.09
N LEU A 130 -5.84 -12.39 -2.93
CA LEU A 130 -6.96 -13.26 -2.59
C LEU A 130 -8.16 -13.12 -3.54
N ASP A 131 -8.49 -11.89 -3.92
CA ASP A 131 -9.70 -11.59 -4.69
C ASP A 131 -9.50 -11.74 -6.20
N LEU A 132 -8.33 -11.36 -6.74
CA LEU A 132 -8.08 -11.30 -8.18
C LEU A 132 -7.10 -12.35 -8.69
N ILE A 133 -6.14 -12.81 -7.88
CA ILE A 133 -5.10 -13.74 -8.34
C ILE A 133 -5.45 -15.19 -8.00
N TYR A 134 -5.95 -15.46 -6.80
CA TYR A 134 -6.32 -16.82 -6.36
C TYR A 134 -7.71 -17.28 -6.83
N MET A 135 -8.30 -16.57 -7.80
CA MET A 135 -9.54 -17.00 -8.44
C MET A 135 -9.35 -18.35 -9.13
N ALA A 136 -10.28 -19.27 -8.91
CA ALA A 136 -10.33 -20.52 -9.66
C ALA A 136 -10.70 -20.24 -11.13
N GLY A 137 -9.82 -20.67 -12.04
CA GLY A 137 -10.01 -20.55 -13.49
C GLY A 137 -9.61 -21.83 -14.22
N LYS A 138 -10.25 -22.07 -15.37
CA LYS A 138 -9.88 -23.13 -16.30
C LYS A 138 -8.96 -22.54 -17.38
N ILE A 139 -7.76 -23.09 -17.51
CA ILE A 139 -6.86 -22.77 -18.62
C ILE A 139 -7.30 -23.57 -19.84
N ILE A 140 -7.50 -22.89 -20.96
CA ILE A 140 -7.95 -23.47 -22.23
C ILE A 140 -6.93 -23.10 -23.30
N HIS A 141 -6.42 -24.10 -24.02
CA HIS A 141 -5.56 -23.89 -25.19
C HIS A 141 -6.31 -24.34 -26.44
N THR A 142 -6.57 -23.40 -27.35
CA THR A 142 -7.23 -23.67 -28.62
C THR A 142 -6.79 -22.65 -29.66
N GLY A 143 -6.73 -23.03 -30.94
CA GLY A 143 -6.37 -22.10 -32.02
C GLY A 143 -4.99 -21.44 -31.88
N ARG A 144 -4.02 -22.10 -31.20
CA ARG A 144 -2.68 -21.56 -30.84
C ARG A 144 -2.72 -20.36 -29.88
N GLN A 145 -3.83 -20.19 -29.16
CA GLN A 145 -4.01 -19.14 -28.16
C GLN A 145 -4.36 -19.75 -26.80
N TRP A 146 -3.93 -19.06 -25.74
CA TRP A 146 -4.22 -19.41 -24.35
C TRP A 146 -5.32 -18.51 -23.81
N PHE A 147 -6.30 -19.13 -23.15
CA PHE A 147 -7.42 -18.44 -22.51
C PHE A 147 -7.53 -18.89 -21.05
N ILE A 148 -7.97 -17.96 -20.19
CA ILE A 148 -8.36 -18.26 -18.82
C ILE A 148 -9.87 -18.03 -18.73
N SER A 149 -10.62 -19.08 -18.42
CA SER A 149 -12.07 -19.03 -18.23
C SER A 149 -12.42 -19.12 -16.75
N PHE A 150 -13.16 -18.15 -16.23
CA PHE A 150 -13.68 -18.18 -14.86
C PHE A 150 -15.10 -18.77 -14.80
N GLY A 151 -15.46 -19.34 -13.66
CA GLY A 151 -16.82 -19.83 -13.41
C GLY A 151 -17.84 -18.70 -13.49
N ARG A 152 -19.05 -19.00 -14.00
CA ARG A 152 -20.12 -17.99 -14.17
C ARG A 152 -20.56 -17.33 -12.86
N ILE A 153 -20.42 -18.05 -11.74
CA ILE A 153 -20.83 -17.62 -10.39
C ILE A 153 -19.69 -16.86 -9.69
N ASN A 154 -18.47 -16.81 -10.26
CA ASN A 154 -17.35 -16.12 -9.63
C ASN A 154 -17.68 -14.61 -9.53
N PRO A 155 -17.74 -14.05 -8.31
CA PRO A 155 -18.18 -12.67 -8.10
C PRO A 155 -17.15 -11.63 -8.58
N TRP A 156 -15.89 -12.02 -8.76
CA TRP A 156 -14.80 -11.16 -9.22
C TRP A 156 -14.56 -11.20 -10.73
N ARG A 157 -15.24 -12.11 -11.45
CA ARG A 157 -15.06 -12.31 -12.89
C ARG A 157 -15.26 -11.02 -13.68
N SER A 158 -16.33 -10.28 -13.42
CA SER A 158 -16.66 -9.06 -14.16
C SER A 158 -15.63 -7.95 -13.98
N ILE A 159 -15.05 -7.85 -12.78
CA ILE A 159 -13.97 -6.91 -12.48
C ILE A 159 -12.68 -7.34 -13.19
N TRP A 160 -12.34 -8.64 -13.13
CA TRP A 160 -11.16 -9.14 -13.82
C TRP A 160 -11.23 -8.94 -15.32
N ASP A 161 -12.37 -9.23 -15.95
CA ASP A 161 -12.59 -9.00 -17.37
C ASP A 161 -12.38 -7.51 -17.71
N SER A 162 -12.87 -6.58 -16.87
CA SER A 162 -12.64 -5.13 -17.04
C SER A 162 -11.17 -4.75 -16.93
N ILE A 163 -10.45 -5.27 -15.93
CA ILE A 163 -9.03 -4.97 -15.72
C ILE A 163 -8.19 -5.53 -16.87
N TYR A 164 -8.48 -6.77 -17.29
CA TYR A 164 -7.79 -7.42 -18.39
C TYR A 164 -7.96 -6.63 -19.70
N GLN A 165 -9.20 -6.24 -20.03
CA GLN A 165 -9.45 -5.42 -21.21
C GLN A 165 -8.72 -4.08 -21.15
N ARG A 166 -8.65 -3.43 -19.98
CA ARG A 166 -7.89 -2.19 -19.81
C ARG A 166 -6.41 -2.36 -20.14
N PHE A 167 -5.78 -3.40 -19.62
CA PHE A 167 -4.35 -3.63 -19.82
C PHE A 167 -4.00 -4.11 -21.23
N VAL A 168 -4.89 -4.86 -21.88
CA VAL A 168 -4.69 -5.30 -23.26
C VAL A 168 -4.99 -4.19 -24.27
N ALA A 169 -6.00 -3.34 -23.99
CA ALA A 169 -6.39 -2.26 -24.91
C ALA A 169 -5.36 -1.13 -24.97
N ASP A 170 -4.61 -0.85 -23.91
CA ASP A 170 -3.53 0.17 -23.93
C ASP A 170 -2.27 -0.31 -24.69
N THR A 171 -2.23 -1.57 -25.13
CA THR A 171 -1.12 -2.14 -25.94
C THR A 171 -1.41 -2.22 -27.45
N ALA A 172 -2.56 -1.71 -27.91
CA ALA A 172 -2.94 -1.64 -29.33
C ALA A 172 -2.94 -0.19 -29.83
#